data_AF-A0A370F8S7-F1
#
_entry.id   AF-A0A370F8S7-F1
#
_cell.length_a   1.000
_cell.length_b   1.000
_cell.length_c   1.000
_cell.angle_alpha   90.00
_cell.angle_beta   90.00
_cell.angle_gamma   90.00
#
_symmetry.space_group_name_H-M   'P 1'
#
loop_
_entity.id
_entity.type
_entity.pdbx_description
1 polymer ?
#
loop_
_entity_poly.entity_id
_entity_poly.type
_entity_poly.pdbx_seq_one_letter_code
_entity_poly.pdbx_strand_id
1 'polypeptide(L)'
;MRPLVVPAAPSPPSAHEPKALARLQAFEAEEPFFQPRRAAFWLMVALLLLGLWSMGQLYLSGLRVVPVAALLATLAWALYARLFMAAFGAMDLLAQHRPAAYGLAFAWGGLAAPTLAAPANRAIQSLAAKQVSPEFAATWGPALAGPITEEFLKLAGVLLLVQMARRQFRTELSVLIVGAMAGLGFQVVENLAYTVRAAINFPLENQVYPVLWNLLSRGVLSGPWTHAAFSAVAAYGVAWYLRHTERSRPVRVGVAVACFGLAWAMHFVWNSPWLESWFPNSNLGVSLLMVTKGLPLLLAAVLIWRAATRETGAYLHAQAEALVPERDLLADDERERLGNPLERLRARRAIGREYGRRARRLKRRLQREQLRLVLKASIYGRGRRTLKNERRIRRLRETLGVLMEPRVGRLP
;
A
#
# COMPACT_ATOMS: atom_id res chain seq x y z
N MET A 1 27.13 -62.08 -44.92
CA MET A 1 27.06 -60.65 -45.32
C MET A 1 25.92 -59.99 -44.55
N ARG A 2 26.23 -59.11 -43.58
CA ARG A 2 25.22 -58.30 -42.88
C ARG A 2 25.00 -57.00 -43.65
N PRO A 3 23.75 -56.54 -43.90
CA PRO A 3 23.53 -55.29 -44.60
C PRO A 3 23.78 -54.08 -43.69
N LEU A 4 24.39 -53.04 -44.25
CA LEU A 4 24.59 -51.74 -43.61
C LEU A 4 23.25 -51.02 -43.40
N VAL A 5 22.97 -50.61 -42.17
CA VAL A 5 21.87 -49.69 -41.84
C VAL A 5 22.41 -48.27 -41.98
N VAL A 6 21.87 -47.50 -42.93
CA VAL A 6 22.13 -46.07 -43.09
C VAL A 6 21.14 -45.30 -42.20
N PRO A 7 21.56 -44.28 -41.42
CA PRO A 7 20.62 -43.49 -40.62
C PRO A 7 19.82 -42.53 -41.52
N ALA A 8 18.51 -42.44 -41.27
CA ALA A 8 17.62 -41.50 -41.95
C ALA A 8 17.98 -40.03 -41.61
N ALA A 9 17.92 -39.16 -42.61
CA ALA A 9 18.15 -37.72 -42.46
C ALA A 9 17.07 -37.06 -41.59
N PRO A 10 17.40 -36.06 -40.76
CA PRO A 10 16.43 -35.38 -39.91
C PRO A 10 15.45 -34.53 -40.74
N SER A 11 14.17 -34.64 -40.40
CA SER A 11 13.07 -33.89 -41.01
C SER A 11 13.26 -32.37 -40.82
N PRO A 12 12.86 -31.53 -41.78
CA PRO A 12 12.95 -30.08 -41.62
C PRO A 12 11.94 -29.58 -40.57
N PRO A 13 12.27 -28.53 -39.79
CA PRO A 13 11.40 -28.03 -38.74
C PRO A 13 10.12 -27.39 -39.31
N SER A 14 8.97 -27.76 -38.78
CA SER A 14 7.64 -27.28 -39.19
C SER A 14 7.45 -25.78 -38.90
N ALA A 15 6.98 -25.02 -39.90
CA ALA A 15 6.87 -23.56 -39.90
C ALA A 15 5.70 -22.95 -39.07
N HIS A 16 5.12 -23.67 -38.11
CA HIS A 16 3.92 -23.20 -37.37
C HIS A 16 3.99 -23.24 -35.84
N GLU A 17 5.19 -23.27 -35.24
CA GLU A 17 5.31 -22.84 -33.85
C GLU A 17 5.41 -21.31 -33.79
N PRO A 18 4.50 -20.58 -33.12
CA PRO A 18 4.80 -19.21 -32.71
C PRO A 18 6.09 -19.28 -31.90
N LYS A 19 7.18 -18.76 -32.48
CA LYS A 19 8.58 -18.93 -32.04
C LYS A 19 8.63 -19.05 -30.53
N ALA A 20 9.25 -20.09 -29.98
CA ALA A 20 9.44 -20.25 -28.53
C ALA A 20 9.91 -18.95 -27.86
N LEU A 21 10.65 -18.11 -28.60
CA LEU A 21 11.00 -16.73 -28.25
C LEU A 21 9.80 -15.79 -27.96
N ALA A 22 8.72 -15.82 -28.73
CA ALA A 22 7.50 -15.03 -28.51
C ALA A 22 6.68 -15.54 -27.30
N ARG A 23 6.65 -16.87 -27.07
CA ARG A 23 6.07 -17.46 -25.85
C ARG A 23 6.92 -17.11 -24.61
N LEU A 24 8.25 -17.13 -24.74
CA LEU A 24 9.18 -16.67 -23.72
C LEU A 24 9.04 -15.16 -23.50
N GLN A 25 8.89 -14.34 -24.54
CA GLN A 25 8.69 -12.89 -24.45
C GLN A 25 7.34 -12.51 -23.81
N ALA A 26 6.27 -13.25 -24.09
CA ALA A 26 4.98 -13.11 -23.41
C ALA A 26 5.04 -13.57 -21.93
N PHE A 27 5.92 -14.52 -21.61
CA PHE A 27 6.25 -14.93 -20.25
C PHE A 27 7.26 -13.99 -19.55
N GLU A 28 7.99 -13.16 -20.32
CA GLU A 28 9.03 -12.20 -19.90
C GLU A 28 8.50 -10.85 -19.45
N ALA A 29 7.27 -10.51 -19.83
CA ALA A 29 6.62 -9.30 -19.34
C ALA A 29 6.24 -9.49 -17.86
N GLU A 30 6.95 -8.80 -16.96
CA GLU A 30 6.50 -8.49 -15.60
C GLU A 30 4.98 -8.22 -15.64
N GLU A 31 4.13 -9.08 -15.03
CA GLU A 31 2.66 -9.08 -15.23
C GLU A 31 2.10 -7.64 -15.26
N PRO A 32 1.67 -7.11 -16.41
CA PRO A 32 1.11 -5.76 -16.47
C PRO A 32 -0.18 -5.71 -15.66
N PHE A 33 -0.54 -4.54 -15.10
CA PHE A 33 -1.86 -4.38 -14.46
C PHE A 33 -2.99 -4.33 -15.48
N PHE A 34 -2.68 -4.03 -16.74
CA PHE A 34 -3.58 -4.21 -17.86
C PHE A 34 -3.77 -5.70 -18.12
N GLN A 35 -4.91 -6.25 -17.68
CA GLN A 35 -5.24 -7.67 -17.72
C GLN A 35 -6.62 -7.88 -18.33
N PRO A 36 -6.86 -7.48 -19.60
CA PRO A 36 -8.20 -7.51 -20.22
C PRO A 36 -8.79 -8.92 -20.33
N ARG A 37 -7.96 -9.97 -20.16
CA ARG A 37 -8.39 -11.37 -20.15
C ARG A 37 -8.93 -11.84 -18.79
N ARG A 38 -8.78 -11.06 -17.71
CA ARG A 38 -9.22 -11.44 -16.36
C ARG A 38 -10.50 -10.70 -16.00
N ALA A 39 -11.55 -11.41 -15.57
CA ALA A 39 -12.80 -10.79 -15.11
C ALA A 39 -12.58 -9.78 -13.96
N ALA A 40 -11.62 -10.05 -13.06
CA ALA A 40 -11.24 -9.14 -11.99
C ALA A 40 -10.79 -7.75 -12.48
N PHE A 41 -10.15 -7.67 -13.66
CA PHE A 41 -9.77 -6.40 -14.27
C PHE A 41 -10.99 -5.58 -14.68
N TRP A 42 -11.95 -6.20 -15.37
CA TRP A 42 -13.17 -5.51 -15.81
C TRP A 42 -14.07 -5.12 -14.64
N LEU A 43 -14.17 -5.97 -13.61
CA LEU A 43 -14.88 -5.62 -12.39
C LEU A 43 -14.25 -4.41 -11.68
N MET A 44 -12.91 -4.39 -11.55
CA MET A 44 -12.18 -3.25 -11.01
C MET A 44 -12.45 -1.98 -11.83
N VAL A 45 -12.34 -2.05 -13.16
CA VAL A 45 -12.60 -0.90 -14.06
C VAL A 45 -14.03 -0.39 -13.91
N ALA A 46 -15.04 -1.27 -13.98
CA ALA A 46 -16.44 -0.89 -13.87
C ALA A 46 -16.75 -0.19 -12.53
N LEU A 47 -16.26 -0.75 -11.42
CA LEU A 47 -16.46 -0.19 -10.09
C LEU A 47 -15.68 1.12 -9.86
N LEU A 48 -14.51 1.26 -10.45
CA LEU A 48 -13.76 2.53 -10.42
C LEU A 48 -14.48 3.62 -11.24
N LEU A 49 -15.04 3.30 -12.40
CA LEU A 49 -15.82 4.25 -13.21
C LEU A 49 -17.11 4.66 -12.50
N LEU A 50 -17.83 3.69 -11.91
CA LEU A 50 -18.99 3.96 -11.07
C LEU A 50 -18.61 4.84 -9.87
N GLY A 51 -17.49 4.54 -9.22
CA GLY A 51 -16.99 5.31 -8.09
C GLY A 51 -16.59 6.73 -8.48
N LEU A 52 -15.92 6.89 -9.63
CA LEU A 52 -15.56 8.20 -10.19
C LEU A 52 -16.80 9.04 -10.48
N TRP A 53 -17.82 8.43 -11.10
CA TRP A 53 -19.11 9.08 -11.34
C TRP A 53 -19.77 9.51 -10.02
N SER A 54 -19.96 8.57 -9.09
CA SER A 54 -20.64 8.82 -7.81
C SER A 54 -19.93 9.88 -6.97
N MET A 55 -18.62 9.74 -6.75
CA MET A 55 -17.83 10.70 -5.98
C MET A 55 -17.69 12.04 -6.71
N GLY A 56 -17.64 12.02 -8.05
CA GLY A 56 -17.66 13.22 -8.87
C GLY A 56 -18.94 14.03 -8.67
N GLN A 57 -20.11 13.39 -8.70
CA GLN A 57 -21.39 14.06 -8.43
C GLN A 57 -21.46 14.63 -7.02
N LEU A 58 -21.01 13.87 -6.01
CA LEU A 58 -20.94 14.35 -4.63
C LEU A 58 -20.04 15.59 -4.52
N TYR A 59 -18.86 15.55 -5.16
CA TYR A 59 -17.92 16.67 -5.16
C TYR A 59 -18.47 17.90 -5.89
N LEU A 60 -19.09 17.73 -7.06
CA LEU A 60 -19.71 18.81 -7.82
C LEU A 60 -20.85 19.48 -7.04
N SER A 61 -21.64 18.70 -6.31
CA SER A 61 -22.65 19.25 -5.39
C SER A 61 -22.00 20.13 -4.32
N GLY A 62 -20.91 19.67 -3.71
CA GLY A 62 -20.14 20.45 -2.74
C GLY A 62 -19.56 21.72 -3.33
N LEU A 63 -18.97 21.64 -4.52
CA LEU A 63 -18.36 22.77 -5.22
C LEU A 63 -19.38 23.88 -5.56
N ARG A 64 -20.63 23.52 -5.85
CA ARG A 64 -21.71 24.50 -6.11
C ARG A 64 -22.15 25.26 -4.85
N VAL A 65 -22.09 24.63 -3.69
CA VAL A 65 -22.58 25.21 -2.42
C VAL A 65 -21.46 25.92 -1.65
N VAL A 66 -20.29 25.31 -1.56
CA VAL A 66 -19.12 25.80 -0.80
C VAL A 66 -17.84 25.72 -1.64
N PRO A 67 -17.73 26.52 -2.72
CA PRO A 67 -16.64 26.38 -3.69
C PRO A 67 -15.24 26.57 -3.08
N VAL A 68 -15.10 27.54 -2.17
CA VAL A 68 -13.81 27.84 -1.52
C VAL A 68 -13.41 26.67 -0.62
N ALA A 69 -14.33 26.18 0.21
CA ALA A 69 -14.05 25.02 1.07
C ALA A 69 -13.73 23.77 0.25
N ALA A 70 -14.48 23.50 -0.82
CA ALA A 70 -14.27 22.35 -1.68
C ALA A 70 -12.89 22.36 -2.35
N LEU A 71 -12.48 23.49 -2.94
CA LEU A 71 -11.17 23.63 -3.58
C LEU A 71 -10.01 23.57 -2.56
N LEU A 72 -10.13 24.28 -1.44
CA LEU A 72 -9.11 24.26 -0.38
C LEU A 72 -9.00 22.88 0.26
N ALA A 73 -10.11 22.19 0.50
CA ALA A 73 -10.12 20.83 1.02
C ALA A 73 -9.46 19.86 0.03
N THR A 74 -9.75 19.97 -1.27
CA THR A 74 -9.08 19.15 -2.30
C THR A 74 -7.57 19.36 -2.26
N LEU A 75 -7.10 20.61 -2.20
CA LEU A 75 -5.68 20.91 -2.10
C LEU A 75 -5.08 20.31 -0.80
N ALA A 76 -5.71 20.56 0.34
CA ALA A 76 -5.24 20.09 1.64
C ALA A 76 -5.14 18.56 1.71
N TRP A 77 -6.19 17.85 1.30
CA TRP A 77 -6.23 16.39 1.32
C TRP A 77 -5.36 15.74 0.24
N ALA A 78 -5.13 16.40 -0.90
CA ALA A 78 -4.15 15.98 -1.89
C ALA A 78 -2.71 16.11 -1.37
N LEU A 79 -2.38 17.21 -0.67
CA LEU A 79 -1.09 17.40 -0.02
C LEU A 79 -0.88 16.39 1.11
N TYR A 80 -1.93 16.11 1.89
CA TYR A 80 -1.95 15.06 2.91
C TYR A 80 -1.64 13.69 2.31
N ALA A 81 -2.37 13.28 1.26
CA ALA A 81 -2.12 12.03 0.54
C ALA A 81 -0.67 11.97 0.01
N ARG A 82 -0.20 13.08 -0.56
CA ARG A 82 1.16 13.21 -1.10
C ARG A 82 2.23 13.08 -0.02
N LEU A 83 1.98 13.57 1.20
CA LEU A 83 2.88 13.43 2.35
C LEU A 83 3.02 11.97 2.78
N PHE A 84 1.91 11.24 2.94
CA PHE A 84 1.93 9.81 3.29
C PHE A 84 2.62 8.96 2.20
N MET A 85 2.30 9.21 0.93
CA MET A 85 3.01 8.57 -0.18
C MET A 85 4.50 8.93 -0.20
N ALA A 86 4.87 10.16 0.17
CA ALA A 86 6.28 10.55 0.33
C ALA A 86 6.97 9.74 1.43
N ALA A 87 6.31 9.56 2.57
CA ALA A 87 6.83 8.80 3.70
C ALA A 87 7.08 7.34 3.31
N PHE A 88 6.11 6.69 2.67
CA PHE A 88 6.27 5.32 2.17
C PHE A 88 7.36 5.22 1.09
N GLY A 89 7.39 6.19 0.17
CA GLY A 89 8.42 6.29 -0.85
C GLY A 89 9.81 6.53 -0.27
N ALA A 90 9.95 7.32 0.80
CA ALA A 90 11.22 7.59 1.48
C ALA A 90 11.78 6.32 2.13
N MET A 91 10.92 5.45 2.67
CA MET A 91 11.32 4.14 3.18
C MET A 91 11.57 3.10 2.06
N ASP A 92 11.35 3.47 0.79
CA ASP A 92 11.42 2.57 -0.38
C ASP A 92 10.45 1.38 -0.28
N LEU A 93 9.34 1.54 0.43
CA LEU A 93 8.29 0.52 0.52
C LEU A 93 7.57 0.35 -0.83
N LEU A 94 7.45 1.45 -1.56
CA LEU A 94 6.88 1.48 -2.91
C LEU A 94 7.87 1.03 -3.99
N ALA A 95 9.12 0.74 -3.64
CA ALA A 95 10.14 0.35 -4.62
C ALA A 95 10.06 -1.12 -5.02
N GLN A 96 9.34 -1.93 -4.23
CA GLN A 96 9.22 -3.36 -4.45
C GLN A 96 8.36 -3.69 -5.68
N HIS A 97 7.35 -2.85 -5.98
CA HIS A 97 6.34 -3.11 -7.02
C HIS A 97 6.15 -1.94 -7.97
N ARG A 98 5.35 -2.14 -9.03
CA ARG A 98 5.01 -1.07 -9.95
C ARG A 98 4.13 -0.02 -9.27
N PRO A 99 4.38 1.28 -9.52
CA PRO A 99 3.54 2.37 -8.98
C PRO A 99 2.04 2.21 -9.24
N ALA A 100 1.67 1.58 -10.35
CA ALA A 100 0.28 1.30 -10.71
C ALA A 100 -0.47 0.47 -9.67
N ALA A 101 0.19 -0.44 -8.95
CA ALA A 101 -0.44 -1.23 -7.88
C ALA A 101 -1.00 -0.33 -6.78
N TYR A 102 -0.16 0.60 -6.33
CA TYR A 102 -0.46 1.54 -5.26
C TYR A 102 -1.47 2.60 -5.70
N GLY A 103 -1.35 3.07 -6.96
CA GLY A 103 -2.32 3.99 -7.55
C GLY A 103 -3.71 3.37 -7.68
N LEU A 104 -3.80 2.12 -8.16
CA LEU A 104 -5.09 1.40 -8.25
C LEU A 104 -5.67 1.10 -6.87
N ALA A 105 -4.84 0.73 -5.89
CA ALA A 105 -5.30 0.51 -4.52
C ALA A 105 -5.86 1.80 -3.91
N PHE A 106 -5.14 2.91 -4.04
CA PHE A 106 -5.60 4.23 -3.61
C PHE A 106 -6.90 4.63 -4.32
N ALA A 107 -6.98 4.43 -5.64
CA ALA A 107 -8.19 4.72 -6.42
C ALA A 107 -9.38 3.85 -6.00
N TRP A 108 -9.17 2.55 -5.76
CA TRP A 108 -10.21 1.66 -5.24
C TRP A 108 -10.74 2.15 -3.89
N GLY A 109 -9.80 2.44 -2.98
CA GLY A 109 -10.11 2.95 -1.66
C GLY A 109 -10.85 4.27 -1.68
N GLY A 110 -10.50 5.19 -2.57
CA GLY A 110 -11.13 6.51 -2.65
C GLY A 110 -12.40 6.57 -3.50
N LEU A 111 -12.60 5.66 -4.45
CA LEU A 111 -13.71 5.76 -5.41
C LEU A 111 -14.71 4.63 -5.24
N ALA A 112 -14.27 3.39 -5.44
CA ALA A 112 -15.16 2.23 -5.47
C ALA A 112 -15.66 1.87 -4.06
N ALA A 113 -14.74 1.72 -3.10
CA ALA A 113 -15.09 1.32 -1.74
C ALA A 113 -16.10 2.26 -1.06
N PRO A 114 -15.92 3.61 -1.02
CA PRO A 114 -16.89 4.50 -0.39
C PRO A 114 -18.23 4.55 -1.15
N THR A 115 -18.21 4.41 -2.48
CA THR A 115 -19.44 4.36 -3.29
C THR A 115 -20.31 3.16 -2.95
N LEU A 116 -19.68 2.01 -2.70
CA LEU A 116 -20.36 0.78 -2.30
C LEU A 116 -20.71 0.78 -0.80
N ALA A 117 -19.85 1.35 0.05
CA ALA A 117 -20.03 1.37 1.49
C ALA A 117 -21.14 2.33 1.93
N ALA A 118 -21.26 3.51 1.31
CA ALA A 118 -22.24 4.51 1.72
C ALA A 118 -23.71 4.04 1.73
N PRO A 119 -24.25 3.37 0.68
CA PRO A 119 -25.61 2.82 0.75
C PRO A 119 -25.71 1.66 1.75
N ALA A 120 -24.70 0.80 1.84
CA ALA A 120 -24.69 -0.31 2.80
C ALA A 120 -24.68 0.20 4.26
N ASN A 121 -23.92 1.25 4.55
CA ASN A 121 -23.88 1.90 5.85
C ASN A 121 -25.25 2.47 6.23
N ARG A 122 -25.89 3.18 5.30
CA ARG A 122 -27.25 3.71 5.51
C ARG A 122 -28.27 2.60 5.75
N ALA A 123 -28.16 1.47 5.05
CA ALA A 123 -29.05 0.33 5.25
C ALA A 123 -28.88 -0.27 6.65
N ILE A 124 -27.64 -0.52 7.10
CA ILE A 124 -27.36 -1.04 8.45
C ILE A 124 -27.87 -0.07 9.53
N GLN A 125 -27.60 1.23 9.39
CA GLN A 125 -28.08 2.24 10.34
C GLN A 125 -29.61 2.35 10.35
N SER A 126 -30.26 2.23 9.19
CA SER A 126 -31.73 2.21 9.10
C SER A 126 -32.33 0.98 9.79
N LEU A 127 -31.70 -0.19 9.66
CA LEU A 127 -32.12 -1.40 10.37
C LEU A 127 -31.93 -1.23 11.88
N ALA A 128 -30.79 -0.70 12.33
CA ALA A 128 -30.55 -0.41 13.74
C ALA A 128 -31.60 0.57 14.31
N ALA A 129 -31.98 1.60 13.54
CA ALA A 129 -32.97 2.58 13.97
C ALA A 129 -34.37 1.96 14.14
N LYS A 130 -34.73 0.99 13.28
CA LYS A 130 -36.03 0.30 13.29
C LYS A 130 -36.09 -0.84 14.31
N GLN A 131 -34.99 -1.54 14.52
CA GLN A 131 -34.95 -2.73 15.40
C GLN A 131 -34.58 -2.40 16.84
N VAL A 132 -33.84 -1.31 17.07
CA VAL A 132 -33.39 -0.90 18.41
C VAL A 132 -33.99 0.45 18.76
N SER A 133 -33.43 1.56 18.26
CA SER A 133 -34.02 2.90 18.36
C SER A 133 -33.28 3.90 17.45
N PRO A 134 -33.90 5.02 17.06
CA PRO A 134 -33.23 6.11 16.36
C PRO A 134 -32.00 6.66 17.12
N GLU A 135 -32.08 6.80 18.44
CA GLU A 135 -31.01 7.30 19.30
C GLU A 135 -29.83 6.32 19.34
N PHE A 136 -30.12 5.02 19.43
CA PHE A 136 -29.10 3.99 19.35
C PHE A 136 -28.41 4.02 17.99
N ALA A 137 -29.16 4.14 16.90
CA ALA A 137 -28.59 4.21 15.55
C ALA A 137 -27.77 5.49 15.34
N ALA A 138 -28.18 6.63 15.88
CA ALA A 138 -27.41 7.87 15.82
C ALA A 138 -26.08 7.76 16.57
N THR A 139 -26.07 7.07 17.71
CA THR A 139 -24.90 6.97 18.60
C THR A 139 -23.94 5.83 18.20
N TRP A 140 -24.47 4.65 17.89
CA TRP A 140 -23.70 3.43 17.62
C TRP A 140 -23.66 3.04 16.14
N GLY A 141 -24.54 3.62 15.32
CA GLY A 141 -24.65 3.29 13.91
C GLY A 141 -23.34 3.40 13.13
N PRO A 142 -22.53 4.47 13.30
CA PRO A 142 -21.21 4.56 12.66
C PRO A 142 -20.25 3.44 13.07
N ALA A 143 -20.29 3.02 14.34
CA ALA A 143 -19.46 1.95 14.88
C ALA A 143 -19.89 0.56 14.38
N LEU A 144 -21.18 0.35 14.16
CA LEU A 144 -21.69 -0.92 13.62
C LEU A 144 -21.48 -1.01 12.11
N ALA A 145 -21.86 0.04 11.39
CA ALA A 145 -21.94 0.02 9.94
C ALA A 145 -20.56 0.12 9.27
N GLY A 146 -19.75 1.11 9.66
CA GLY A 146 -18.48 1.43 9.02
C GLY A 146 -17.52 0.24 8.99
N PRO A 147 -17.20 -0.40 10.14
CA PRO A 147 -16.29 -1.54 10.18
C PRO A 147 -16.76 -2.73 9.34
N ILE A 148 -18.07 -3.01 9.30
CA ILE A 148 -18.63 -4.12 8.53
C ILE A 148 -18.46 -3.88 7.04
N THR A 149 -18.86 -2.71 6.55
CA THR A 149 -18.91 -2.47 5.10
C THR A 149 -17.57 -2.01 4.55
N GLU A 150 -16.93 -1.05 5.22
CA GLU A 150 -15.79 -0.34 4.67
C GLU A 150 -14.52 -1.19 4.70
N GLU A 151 -14.24 -1.87 5.82
CA GLU A 151 -13.08 -2.77 5.90
C GLU A 151 -13.22 -3.94 4.94
N PHE A 152 -14.43 -4.49 4.80
CA PHE A 152 -14.71 -5.55 3.85
C PHE A 152 -14.48 -5.10 2.40
N LEU A 153 -15.05 -3.95 2.01
CA LEU A 153 -14.95 -3.43 0.64
C LEU A 153 -13.52 -2.99 0.30
N LYS A 154 -12.78 -2.42 1.26
CA LYS A 154 -11.36 -2.11 1.08
C LYS A 154 -10.54 -3.39 0.89
N LEU A 155 -10.76 -4.42 1.71
CA LEU A 155 -10.06 -5.70 1.56
C LEU A 155 -10.43 -6.41 0.25
N ALA A 156 -11.68 -6.31 -0.20
CA ALA A 156 -12.12 -6.84 -1.49
C ALA A 156 -11.30 -6.24 -2.66
N GLY A 157 -11.00 -4.94 -2.62
CA GLY A 157 -10.12 -4.31 -3.61
C GLY A 157 -8.69 -4.83 -3.57
N VAL A 158 -8.14 -5.05 -2.38
CA VAL A 158 -6.82 -5.68 -2.22
C VAL A 158 -6.82 -7.08 -2.84
N LEU A 159 -7.85 -7.88 -2.57
CA LEU A 159 -8.02 -9.21 -3.15
C LEU A 159 -8.13 -9.13 -4.68
N LEU A 160 -8.94 -8.21 -5.24
CA LEU A 160 -9.04 -8.02 -6.69
C LEU A 160 -7.67 -7.70 -7.31
N LEU A 161 -6.90 -6.79 -6.71
CA LEU A 161 -5.56 -6.45 -7.18
C LEU A 161 -4.61 -7.64 -7.12
N VAL A 162 -4.64 -8.40 -6.03
CA VAL A 162 -3.86 -9.63 -5.91
C VAL A 162 -4.27 -10.61 -7.01
N GLN A 163 -5.57 -10.82 -7.25
CA GLN A 163 -6.06 -11.72 -8.30
C GLN A 163 -5.68 -11.24 -9.72
N MET A 164 -5.60 -9.93 -9.95
CA MET A 164 -5.18 -9.34 -11.22
C MET A 164 -3.68 -9.52 -11.49
N ALA A 165 -2.83 -9.36 -10.47
CA ALA A 165 -1.37 -9.33 -10.63
C ALA A 165 -0.65 -10.08 -9.51
N ARG A 166 -1.05 -11.35 -9.27
CA ARG A 166 -0.54 -12.21 -8.17
C ARG A 166 0.99 -12.25 -8.12
N ARG A 167 1.66 -12.24 -9.27
CA ARG A 167 3.13 -12.33 -9.32
C ARG A 167 3.83 -11.06 -8.85
N GLN A 168 3.13 -9.94 -8.71
CA GLN A 168 3.70 -8.72 -8.15
C GLN A 168 3.79 -8.83 -6.62
N PHE A 169 2.78 -9.30 -5.91
CA PHE A 169 2.77 -9.27 -4.44
C PHE A 169 3.41 -10.51 -3.81
N ARG A 170 4.70 -10.43 -3.46
CA ARG A 170 5.48 -11.59 -2.98
C ARG A 170 5.95 -11.54 -1.54
N THR A 171 5.96 -10.35 -0.98
CA THR A 171 6.34 -10.14 0.42
C THR A 171 5.07 -9.79 1.18
N GLU A 172 4.98 -10.17 2.44
CA GLU A 172 3.83 -9.77 3.25
C GLU A 172 3.68 -8.25 3.31
N LEU A 173 4.83 -7.56 3.46
CA LEU A 173 4.91 -6.11 3.45
C LEU A 173 4.33 -5.50 2.16
N SER A 174 4.42 -6.19 1.02
CA SER A 174 3.85 -5.68 -0.22
C SER A 174 2.33 -5.61 -0.24
N VAL A 175 1.67 -6.67 0.22
CA VAL A 175 0.21 -6.74 0.31
C VAL A 175 -0.27 -5.80 1.41
N LEU A 176 0.43 -5.75 2.53
CA LEU A 176 0.16 -4.79 3.62
C LEU A 176 0.17 -3.35 3.11
N ILE A 177 1.19 -2.95 2.33
CA ILE A 177 1.27 -1.59 1.78
C ILE A 177 0.16 -1.31 0.78
N VAL A 178 -0.26 -2.29 -0.02
CA VAL A 178 -1.42 -2.17 -0.91
C VAL A 178 -2.71 -1.92 -0.11
N GLY A 179 -2.90 -2.66 0.99
CA GLY A 179 -3.97 -2.41 1.95
C GLY A 179 -3.91 -1.00 2.54
N ALA A 180 -2.72 -0.57 2.99
CA ALA A 180 -2.52 0.78 3.50
C ALA A 180 -2.84 1.87 2.46
N MET A 181 -2.55 1.64 1.18
CA MET A 181 -2.90 2.55 0.08
C MET A 181 -4.41 2.61 -0.15
N ALA A 182 -5.11 1.47 -0.10
CA ALA A 182 -6.57 1.44 -0.17
C ALA A 182 -7.20 2.19 1.02
N GLY A 183 -6.71 1.94 2.24
CA GLY A 183 -7.15 2.67 3.41
C GLY A 183 -6.87 4.17 3.33
N LEU A 184 -5.70 4.57 2.83
CA LEU A 184 -5.34 5.98 2.64
C LEU A 184 -6.25 6.67 1.60
N GLY A 185 -6.56 5.99 0.50
CA GLY A 185 -7.50 6.50 -0.51
C GLY A 185 -8.89 6.74 0.08
N PHE A 186 -9.39 5.77 0.86
CA PHE A 186 -10.67 5.88 1.55
C PHE A 186 -10.68 7.06 2.53
N GLN A 187 -9.67 7.13 3.40
CA GLN A 187 -9.50 8.19 4.38
C GLN A 187 -9.48 9.57 3.74
N VAL A 188 -8.77 9.74 2.62
CA VAL A 188 -8.66 11.02 1.92
C VAL A 188 -10.00 11.47 1.34
N VAL A 189 -10.73 10.58 0.66
CA VAL A 189 -12.03 10.94 0.06
C VAL A 189 -13.11 11.12 1.11
N GLU A 190 -13.11 10.28 2.14
CA GLU A 190 -14.04 10.41 3.25
C GLU A 190 -13.81 11.73 4.00
N ASN A 191 -12.55 12.05 4.33
CA ASN A 191 -12.23 13.31 5.00
C ASN A 191 -12.55 14.54 4.14
N LEU A 192 -12.37 14.46 2.82
CA LEU A 192 -12.83 15.50 1.90
C LEU A 192 -14.35 15.70 2.00
N ALA A 193 -15.12 14.61 1.95
CA ALA A 193 -16.57 14.65 2.06
C ALA A 193 -17.03 15.21 3.43
N TYR A 194 -16.37 14.82 4.52
CA TYR A 194 -16.61 15.40 5.85
C TYR A 194 -16.30 16.89 5.91
N THR A 195 -15.21 17.31 5.28
CA THR A 195 -14.80 18.72 5.24
C THR A 195 -15.84 19.56 4.49
N VAL A 196 -16.30 19.09 3.33
CA VAL A 196 -17.35 19.75 2.53
C VAL A 196 -18.66 19.81 3.31
N ARG A 197 -19.10 18.70 3.93
CA ARG A 197 -20.30 18.69 4.77
C ARG A 197 -20.18 19.64 5.97
N ALA A 198 -19.03 19.68 6.63
CA ALA A 198 -18.79 20.60 7.74
C ALA A 198 -18.86 22.06 7.29
N ALA A 199 -18.39 22.37 6.08
CA ALA A 199 -18.47 23.72 5.53
C ALA A 199 -19.89 24.13 5.15
N ILE A 200 -20.69 23.22 4.58
CA ILE A 200 -22.10 23.48 4.24
C ILE A 200 -22.93 23.80 5.50
N ASN A 201 -22.66 23.10 6.60
CA ASN A 201 -23.38 23.26 7.85
C ASN A 201 -22.72 24.26 8.82
N PHE A 202 -21.72 25.02 8.36
CA PHE A 202 -20.98 25.90 9.26
C PHE A 202 -21.83 27.12 9.62
N PRO A 203 -21.97 27.50 10.91
CA PRO A 203 -22.87 28.58 11.33
C PRO A 203 -22.49 29.99 10.85
N LEU A 204 -21.26 30.17 10.37
CA LEU A 204 -20.70 31.44 9.90
C LEU A 204 -20.39 31.34 8.40
N GLU A 205 -20.30 32.47 7.72
CA GLU A 205 -19.81 32.57 6.33
C GLU A 205 -18.29 32.30 6.22
N ASN A 206 -17.76 31.31 6.96
CA ASN A 206 -16.35 30.94 6.96
C ASN A 206 -16.15 29.56 6.34
N GLN A 207 -15.70 29.55 5.09
CA GLN A 207 -15.38 28.33 4.35
C GLN A 207 -13.97 27.77 4.62
N VAL A 208 -13.11 28.52 5.33
CA VAL A 208 -11.71 28.15 5.58
C VAL A 208 -11.57 27.36 6.89
N TYR A 209 -12.22 27.81 7.96
CA TYR A 209 -12.14 27.20 9.28
C TYR A 209 -12.51 25.70 9.27
N PRO A 210 -13.61 25.26 8.63
CA PRO A 210 -13.95 23.84 8.54
C PRO A 210 -12.86 22.99 7.89
N VAL A 211 -12.13 23.55 6.92
CA VAL A 211 -11.01 22.88 6.24
C VAL A 211 -9.84 22.70 7.20
N LEU A 212 -9.42 23.77 7.88
CA LEU A 212 -8.32 23.73 8.83
C LEU A 212 -8.63 22.81 10.01
N TRP A 213 -9.85 22.89 10.55
CA TRP A 213 -10.29 22.06 11.67
C TRP A 213 -10.32 20.59 11.29
N ASN A 214 -10.88 20.22 10.13
CA ASN A 214 -10.86 18.82 9.68
C ASN A 214 -9.46 18.34 9.34
N LEU A 215 -8.59 19.18 8.76
CA LEU A 215 -7.20 18.80 8.52
C LEU A 215 -6.46 18.51 9.84
N LEU A 216 -6.66 19.34 10.86
CA LEU A 216 -6.06 19.15 12.18
C LEU A 216 -6.63 17.89 12.86
N SER A 217 -7.95 17.83 13.04
CA SER A 217 -8.61 16.76 13.79
C SER A 217 -8.60 15.41 13.05
N ARG A 218 -9.04 15.38 11.79
CA ARG A 218 -9.15 14.16 10.97
C ARG A 218 -7.84 13.77 10.27
N GLY A 219 -6.97 14.73 10.01
CA GLY A 219 -5.70 14.51 9.31
C GLY A 219 -4.53 14.27 10.25
N VAL A 220 -4.22 15.26 11.09
CA VAL A 220 -3.03 15.25 11.97
C VAL A 220 -3.28 14.40 13.22
N LEU A 221 -4.37 14.69 13.94
CA LEU A 221 -4.64 14.08 15.24
C LEU A 221 -5.17 12.66 15.17
N SER A 222 -5.76 12.22 14.06
CA SER A 222 -6.33 10.87 13.94
C SER A 222 -5.83 10.07 12.74
N GLY A 223 -5.33 10.76 11.72
CA GLY A 223 -4.98 10.14 10.46
C GLY A 223 -3.90 9.03 10.54
N PRO A 224 -2.90 9.06 11.45
CA PRO A 224 -1.88 8.01 11.50
C PRO A 224 -2.37 6.62 11.91
N TRP A 225 -3.56 6.49 12.53
CA TRP A 225 -4.05 5.24 13.12
C TRP A 225 -5.51 4.89 12.76
N THR A 226 -6.00 5.43 11.64
CA THR A 226 -7.37 5.17 11.13
C THR A 226 -7.34 4.25 9.91
N HIS A 227 -8.08 4.56 8.83
CA HIS A 227 -8.35 3.58 7.76
C HIS A 227 -7.09 3.01 7.11
N ALA A 228 -6.02 3.79 6.94
CA ALA A 228 -4.76 3.27 6.40
C ALA A 228 -4.16 2.18 7.31
N ALA A 229 -4.26 2.33 8.63
CA ALA A 229 -3.81 1.34 9.61
C ALA A 229 -4.72 0.10 9.61
N PHE A 230 -6.04 0.28 9.65
CA PHE A 230 -7.01 -0.83 9.66
C PHE A 230 -6.84 -1.71 8.42
N SER A 231 -6.77 -1.07 7.25
CA SER A 231 -6.63 -1.77 5.96
C SER A 231 -5.29 -2.45 5.82
N ALA A 232 -4.22 -1.91 6.42
CA ALA A 232 -2.91 -2.56 6.47
C ALA A 232 -2.97 -3.86 7.29
N VAL A 233 -3.62 -3.83 8.46
CA VAL A 233 -3.81 -5.01 9.32
C VAL A 233 -4.65 -6.07 8.62
N ALA A 234 -5.79 -5.69 8.01
CA ALA A 234 -6.61 -6.64 7.25
C ALA A 234 -5.85 -7.27 6.07
N ALA A 235 -5.11 -6.45 5.31
CA ALA A 235 -4.31 -6.92 4.17
C ALA A 235 -3.13 -7.82 4.58
N TYR A 236 -2.57 -7.62 5.78
CA TYR A 236 -1.56 -8.52 6.34
C TYR A 236 -2.09 -9.95 6.48
N GLY A 237 -3.30 -10.12 7.00
CA GLY A 237 -3.93 -11.45 7.12
C GLY A 237 -4.08 -12.17 5.78
N VAL A 238 -4.42 -11.44 4.72
CA VAL A 238 -4.45 -11.96 3.34
C VAL A 238 -3.05 -12.36 2.89
N ALA A 239 -2.04 -11.54 3.17
CA ALA A 239 -0.66 -11.82 2.81
C ALA A 239 -0.16 -13.11 3.47
N TRP A 240 -0.39 -13.23 4.78
CA TRP A 240 -0.05 -14.40 5.59
C TRP A 240 -0.73 -15.66 5.04
N TYR A 241 -2.04 -15.57 4.78
CA TYR A 241 -2.79 -16.65 4.14
C TYR A 241 -2.12 -17.09 2.85
N LEU A 242 -1.75 -16.17 1.95
CA LEU A 242 -1.15 -16.52 0.66
C LEU A 242 0.27 -17.07 0.77
N ARG A 243 1.00 -16.72 1.84
CA ARG A 243 2.44 -16.96 1.93
C ARG A 243 2.83 -18.18 2.73
N HIS A 244 2.01 -18.58 3.69
CA HIS A 244 2.30 -19.69 4.59
C HIS A 244 1.60 -20.97 4.16
N THR A 245 1.89 -21.44 2.95
CA THR A 245 1.25 -22.64 2.36
C THR A 245 1.68 -23.95 3.04
N GLU A 246 2.77 -23.92 3.81
CA GLU A 246 3.22 -25.01 4.69
C GLU A 246 2.30 -25.21 5.90
N ARG A 247 1.45 -24.23 6.23
CA ARG A 247 0.44 -24.34 7.28
C ARG A 247 -0.87 -24.89 6.72
N SER A 248 -1.62 -25.60 7.56
CA SER A 248 -2.94 -26.11 7.17
C SER A 248 -3.90 -24.99 6.78
N ARG A 249 -4.83 -25.28 5.87
CA ARG A 249 -5.84 -24.31 5.42
C ARG A 249 -6.64 -23.69 6.57
N PRO A 250 -7.10 -24.43 7.60
CA PRO A 250 -7.81 -23.84 8.73
C PRO A 250 -7.00 -22.79 9.49
N VAL A 251 -5.70 -23.04 9.74
CA VAL A 251 -4.83 -22.07 10.42
C VAL A 251 -4.69 -20.79 9.61
N ARG A 252 -4.48 -20.91 8.30
CA ARG A 252 -4.37 -19.76 7.39
C ARG A 252 -5.64 -18.93 7.34
N VAL A 253 -6.81 -19.59 7.28
CA VAL A 253 -8.10 -18.89 7.34
C VAL A 253 -8.26 -18.23 8.71
N GLY A 254 -7.91 -18.91 9.80
CA GLY A 254 -7.97 -18.37 11.16
C GLY A 254 -7.16 -17.08 11.32
N VAL A 255 -5.92 -17.03 10.81
CA VAL A 255 -5.09 -15.82 10.86
C VAL A 255 -5.68 -14.69 10.01
N ALA A 256 -6.15 -14.99 8.80
CA ALA A 256 -6.78 -14.00 7.94
C ALA A 256 -8.04 -13.39 8.59
N VAL A 257 -8.89 -14.24 9.19
CA VAL A 257 -10.08 -13.82 9.92
C VAL A 257 -9.71 -13.04 11.17
N ALA A 258 -8.69 -13.45 11.94
CA ALA A 258 -8.24 -12.73 13.13
C ALA A 258 -7.70 -11.34 12.79
N CYS A 259 -6.93 -11.21 11.71
CA CYS A 259 -6.45 -9.92 11.22
C CYS A 259 -7.59 -9.03 10.73
N PHE A 260 -8.57 -9.59 10.01
CA PHE A 260 -9.77 -8.85 9.62
C PHE A 260 -10.60 -8.42 10.84
N GLY A 261 -10.81 -9.31 11.81
CA GLY A 261 -11.50 -9.02 13.07
C GLY A 261 -10.78 -7.96 13.89
N LEU A 262 -9.45 -7.94 13.91
CA LEU A 262 -8.67 -6.88 14.53
C LEU A 262 -8.86 -5.54 13.81
N ALA A 263 -8.80 -5.50 12.48
CA ALA A 263 -9.05 -4.28 11.70
C ALA A 263 -10.48 -3.76 11.92
N TRP A 264 -11.46 -4.67 11.95
CA TRP A 264 -12.85 -4.36 12.30
C TRP A 264 -12.95 -3.77 13.71
N ALA A 265 -12.33 -4.39 14.71
CA ALA A 265 -12.37 -3.93 16.10
C ALA A 265 -11.70 -2.57 16.28
N MET A 266 -10.57 -2.34 15.59
CA MET A 266 -9.90 -1.04 15.57
C MET A 266 -10.83 0.05 15.02
N HIS A 267 -11.52 -0.22 13.92
CA HIS A 267 -12.48 0.71 13.33
C HIS A 267 -13.72 0.89 14.22
N PHE A 268 -14.24 -0.19 14.81
CA PHE A 268 -15.35 -0.14 15.75
C PHE A 268 -15.03 0.77 16.94
N VAL A 269 -13.88 0.55 17.61
CA VAL A 269 -13.44 1.37 18.73
C VAL A 269 -13.31 2.84 18.33
N TRP A 270 -12.76 3.10 17.14
CA TRP A 270 -12.60 4.45 16.62
C TRP A 270 -13.94 5.19 16.45
N ASN A 271 -14.95 4.52 15.90
CA ASN A 271 -16.28 5.09 15.65
C ASN A 271 -17.25 4.96 16.82
N SER A 272 -16.92 4.14 17.83
CA SER A 272 -17.79 3.91 18.99
C SER A 272 -17.85 5.14 19.90
N PRO A 273 -18.96 5.36 20.61
CA PRO A 273 -19.06 6.39 21.65
C PRO A 273 -18.24 6.05 22.90
N TRP A 274 -17.52 4.92 22.92
CA TRP A 274 -16.72 4.52 24.07
C TRP A 274 -15.75 5.61 24.48
N LEU A 275 -15.58 5.76 25.79
CA LEU A 275 -14.72 6.74 26.43
C LEU A 275 -15.14 8.21 26.23
N GLU A 276 -16.15 8.54 25.41
CA GLU A 276 -16.54 9.94 25.17
C GLU A 276 -16.94 10.65 26.47
N SER A 277 -17.69 9.99 27.34
CA SER A 277 -18.12 10.54 28.64
C SER A 277 -16.97 10.77 29.63
N TRP A 278 -15.79 10.22 29.38
CA TRP A 278 -14.62 10.39 30.25
C TRP A 278 -13.83 11.66 29.94
N PHE A 279 -14.16 12.35 28.84
CA PHE A 279 -13.49 13.58 28.42
C PHE A 279 -14.48 14.73 28.34
N PRO A 280 -14.05 15.97 28.66
CA PRO A 280 -14.91 17.14 28.55
C PRO A 280 -15.20 17.48 27.09
N ASN A 281 -16.36 18.10 26.84
CA ASN A 281 -16.76 18.64 25.53
C ASN A 281 -16.00 19.93 25.18
N SER A 282 -14.68 19.87 25.18
CA SER A 282 -13.76 20.95 24.80
C SER A 282 -12.78 20.47 23.73
N ASN A 283 -12.14 21.40 23.01
CA ASN A 283 -11.13 21.05 22.00
C ASN A 283 -10.01 20.18 22.57
N LEU A 284 -9.61 20.44 23.83
CA LEU A 284 -8.60 19.63 24.52
C LEU A 284 -9.14 18.23 24.85
N GLY A 285 -10.38 18.12 25.36
CA GLY A 285 -11.00 16.83 25.68
C GLY A 285 -11.15 15.95 24.44
N VAL A 286 -11.63 16.51 23.32
CA VAL A 286 -11.72 15.80 22.04
C VAL A 286 -10.34 15.35 21.53
N SER A 287 -9.33 16.21 21.66
CA SER A 287 -7.96 15.86 21.25
C SER A 287 -7.38 14.72 22.09
N LEU A 288 -7.60 14.76 23.41
CA LEU A 288 -7.17 13.69 24.32
C LEU A 288 -7.90 12.37 24.02
N LEU A 289 -9.22 12.41 23.80
CA LEU A 289 -9.99 11.24 23.38
C LEU A 289 -9.43 10.62 22.10
N MET A 290 -9.12 11.42 21.08
CA MET A 290 -8.54 10.95 19.81
C MET A 290 -7.20 10.24 20.02
N VAL A 291 -6.34 10.77 20.89
CA VAL A 291 -5.04 10.16 21.22
C VAL A 291 -5.23 8.89 22.05
N THR A 292 -6.12 8.91 23.05
CA THR A 292 -6.42 7.75 23.91
C THR A 292 -6.96 6.57 23.10
N LYS A 293 -7.90 6.81 22.19
CA LYS A 293 -8.35 5.77 21.23
C LYS A 293 -7.24 5.42 20.24
N GLY A 294 -6.44 6.39 19.81
CA GLY A 294 -5.45 6.21 18.75
C GLY A 294 -4.22 5.39 19.12
N LEU A 295 -3.70 5.54 20.34
CA LEU A 295 -2.45 4.88 20.75
C LEU A 295 -2.51 3.34 20.71
N PRO A 296 -3.56 2.67 21.24
CA PRO A 296 -3.70 1.22 21.12
C PRO A 296 -3.80 0.74 19.67
N LEU A 297 -4.53 1.49 18.83
CA LEU A 297 -4.71 1.20 17.40
C LEU A 297 -3.37 1.34 16.65
N LEU A 298 -2.62 2.41 16.95
CA LEU A 298 -1.29 2.61 16.40
C LEU A 298 -0.34 1.48 16.83
N LEU A 299 -0.39 1.07 18.09
CA LEU A 299 0.43 -0.03 18.60
C LEU A 299 0.13 -1.32 17.85
N ALA A 300 -1.14 -1.70 17.70
CA ALA A 300 -1.53 -2.89 16.94
C ALA A 300 -1.01 -2.84 15.49
N ALA A 301 -1.19 -1.71 14.81
CA ALA A 301 -0.69 -1.53 13.45
C ALA A 301 0.85 -1.59 13.36
N VAL A 302 1.57 -1.02 14.33
CA VAL A 302 3.03 -1.08 14.40
C VAL A 302 3.54 -2.50 14.67
N LEU A 303 2.85 -3.28 15.50
CA LEU A 303 3.21 -4.69 15.75
C LEU A 303 3.06 -5.53 14.49
N ILE A 304 1.94 -5.40 13.77
CA ILE A 304 1.71 -6.06 12.49
C ILE A 304 2.72 -5.62 11.43
N TRP A 305 3.00 -4.32 11.36
CA TRP A 305 4.02 -3.79 10.48
C TRP A 305 5.41 -4.38 10.76
N ARG A 306 5.78 -4.49 12.03
CA ARG A 306 7.05 -5.09 12.47
C ARG A 306 7.11 -6.56 12.10
N ALA A 307 6.04 -7.32 12.29
CA ALA A 307 5.95 -8.72 11.88
C ALA A 307 6.18 -8.85 10.36
N ALA A 308 5.42 -8.10 9.55
CA ALA A 308 5.55 -8.11 8.09
C ALA A 308 6.95 -7.70 7.62
N THR A 309 7.57 -6.72 8.29
CA THR A 309 8.92 -6.25 7.96
C THR A 309 9.98 -7.29 8.30
N ARG A 310 9.86 -7.95 9.46
CA ARG A 310 10.78 -9.01 9.90
C ARG A 310 10.74 -10.19 8.95
N GLU A 311 9.55 -10.68 8.62
CA GLU A 311 9.42 -11.80 7.67
C GLU A 311 9.92 -11.43 6.28
N THR A 312 9.50 -10.26 5.76
CA THR A 312 9.98 -9.77 4.47
C THR A 312 11.51 -9.66 4.46
N GLY A 313 12.11 -9.27 5.57
CA GLY A 313 13.55 -9.20 5.72
C GLY A 313 14.22 -10.57 5.70
N ALA A 314 13.73 -11.53 6.48
CA ALA A 314 14.23 -12.90 6.49
C ALA A 314 14.13 -13.54 5.10
N TYR A 315 13.00 -13.38 4.42
CA TYR A 315 12.80 -13.84 3.04
C TYR A 315 13.82 -13.23 2.09
N LEU A 316 13.98 -11.89 2.09
CA LEU A 316 14.92 -11.21 1.20
C LEU A 316 16.37 -11.59 1.51
N HIS A 317 16.72 -11.79 2.77
CA HIS A 317 18.04 -12.21 3.19
C HIS A 317 18.37 -13.61 2.66
N ALA A 318 17.51 -14.60 2.90
CA ALA A 318 17.67 -15.96 2.41
C ALA A 318 17.79 -16.01 0.87
N GLN A 319 16.96 -15.26 0.16
CA GLN A 319 17.03 -15.17 -1.31
C GLN A 319 18.31 -14.49 -1.79
N ALA A 320 18.78 -13.46 -1.08
CA ALA A 320 20.04 -12.81 -1.42
C ALA A 320 21.22 -13.78 -1.21
N GLU A 321 21.24 -14.55 -0.13
CA GLU A 321 22.31 -15.54 0.14
C GLU A 321 22.37 -16.63 -0.91
N ALA A 322 21.23 -17.22 -1.24
CA ALA A 322 21.17 -18.31 -2.19
C ALA A 322 21.45 -17.88 -3.64
N LEU A 323 21.00 -16.68 -4.04
CA LEU A 323 20.97 -16.28 -5.46
C LEU A 323 21.95 -15.18 -5.83
N VAL A 324 22.48 -14.43 -4.87
CA VAL A 324 23.41 -13.32 -5.11
C VAL A 324 24.56 -13.40 -4.10
N PRO A 325 25.44 -14.43 -4.19
CA PRO A 325 26.56 -14.58 -3.27
C PRO A 325 27.64 -13.50 -3.46
N GLU A 326 27.64 -12.80 -4.59
CA GLU A 326 28.70 -11.88 -4.96
C GLU A 326 28.66 -10.58 -4.13
N ARG A 327 29.71 -10.37 -3.32
CA ARG A 327 29.82 -9.26 -2.36
C ARG A 327 29.99 -7.89 -3.03
N ASP A 328 30.46 -7.85 -4.28
CA ASP A 328 30.53 -6.63 -5.08
C ASP A 328 29.12 -6.10 -5.44
N LEU A 329 28.16 -7.00 -5.61
CA LEU A 329 26.77 -6.63 -5.86
C LEU A 329 26.04 -6.27 -4.56
N LEU A 330 26.25 -7.07 -3.52
CA LEU A 330 25.60 -6.89 -2.23
C LEU A 330 26.57 -7.18 -1.08
N ALA A 331 27.08 -6.11 -0.47
CA ALA A 331 27.98 -6.18 0.69
C ALA A 331 27.23 -6.71 1.93
N ASP A 332 27.99 -7.15 2.94
CA ASP A 332 27.45 -7.82 4.13
C ASP A 332 26.50 -6.92 4.92
N ASP A 333 26.93 -5.68 5.18
CA ASP A 333 26.12 -4.69 5.89
C ASP A 333 24.84 -4.31 5.10
N GLU A 334 24.92 -4.31 3.77
CA GLU A 334 23.79 -4.03 2.89
C GLU A 334 22.80 -5.19 2.85
N ARG A 335 23.31 -6.42 2.97
CA ARG A 335 22.53 -7.65 2.99
C ARG A 335 21.72 -7.80 4.26
N GLU A 336 22.33 -7.53 5.42
CA GLU A 336 21.62 -7.52 6.72
C GLU A 336 20.46 -6.51 6.70
N ARG A 337 20.72 -5.31 6.18
CA ARG A 337 19.75 -4.21 6.14
C ARG A 337 18.78 -4.30 4.96
N LEU A 338 18.94 -5.27 4.04
CA LEU A 338 18.17 -5.37 2.81
C LEU A 338 16.67 -5.44 3.10
N GLY A 339 16.30 -6.16 4.16
CA GLY A 339 14.94 -6.34 4.63
C GLY A 339 14.31 -5.11 5.28
N ASN A 340 15.09 -4.30 5.98
CA ASN A 340 14.59 -3.30 6.91
C ASN A 340 14.48 -1.88 6.29
N PRO A 341 13.26 -1.36 6.03
CA PRO A 341 13.06 -0.06 5.38
C PRO A 341 13.66 1.12 6.16
N LEU A 342 13.61 1.06 7.49
CA LEU A 342 14.12 2.12 8.35
C LEU A 342 15.65 2.14 8.36
N GLU A 343 16.30 0.99 8.42
CA GLU A 343 17.76 0.90 8.34
C GLU A 343 18.27 1.34 6.97
N ARG A 344 17.60 0.94 5.88
CA ARG A 344 17.92 1.47 4.55
C ARG A 344 17.82 2.98 4.51
N LEU A 345 16.79 3.57 5.14
CA LEU A 345 16.61 5.02 5.23
C LEU A 345 17.70 5.68 6.08
N ARG A 346 18.08 5.08 7.22
CA ARG A 346 19.18 5.55 8.08
C ARG A 346 20.50 5.58 7.31
N ALA A 347 20.85 4.50 6.60
CA ALA A 347 22.06 4.44 5.77
C ALA A 347 22.08 5.52 4.68
N ARG A 348 20.94 5.74 4.00
CA ARG A 348 20.79 6.83 3.02
C ARG A 348 20.97 8.21 3.64
N ARG A 349 20.46 8.43 4.86
CA ARG A 349 20.61 9.69 5.59
C ARG A 349 22.06 9.89 6.05
N ALA A 350 22.74 8.86 6.55
CA ALA A 350 24.14 8.93 6.96
C ALA A 350 25.04 9.36 5.78
N ILE A 351 25.01 8.61 4.68
CA ILE A 351 25.76 8.95 3.45
C ILE A 351 25.39 10.35 2.94
N GLY A 352 24.13 10.75 3.09
CA GLY A 352 23.68 12.07 2.67
C GLY A 352 24.18 13.23 3.51
N ARG A 353 24.44 13.01 4.81
CA ARG A 353 25.01 14.02 5.71
C ARG A 353 26.49 14.21 5.44
N GLU A 354 27.20 13.11 5.20
CA GLU A 354 28.65 13.10 5.02
C GLU A 354 29.07 13.53 3.60
N TYR A 355 28.43 12.97 2.57
CA TYR A 355 28.82 13.15 1.16
C TYR A 355 27.77 13.91 0.32
N GLY A 356 26.77 14.49 0.98
CA GLY A 356 25.78 15.38 0.37
C GLY A 356 24.61 14.70 -0.37
N ARG A 357 23.71 15.55 -0.92
CA ARG A 357 22.43 15.12 -1.51
C ARG A 357 22.59 14.19 -2.72
N ARG A 358 23.66 14.34 -3.51
CA ARG A 358 23.95 13.50 -4.68
C ARG A 358 24.27 12.06 -4.26
N ALA A 359 25.13 11.88 -3.25
CA ALA A 359 25.48 10.58 -2.70
C ALA A 359 24.24 9.86 -2.11
N ARG A 360 23.39 10.57 -1.34
CA ARG A 360 22.11 10.03 -0.85
C ARG A 360 21.21 9.50 -1.96
N ARG A 361 21.09 10.24 -3.08
CA ARG A 361 20.28 9.82 -4.24
C ARG A 361 20.87 8.58 -4.91
N LEU A 362 22.19 8.50 -5.03
CA LEU A 362 22.88 7.33 -5.58
C LEU A 362 22.71 6.11 -4.68
N LYS A 363 22.90 6.24 -3.36
CA LYS A 363 22.64 5.15 -2.41
C LYS A 363 21.20 4.64 -2.49
N ARG A 364 20.21 5.55 -2.61
CA ARG A 364 18.81 5.16 -2.81
C ARG A 364 18.61 4.38 -4.11
N ARG A 365 19.22 4.81 -5.22
CA ARG A 365 19.16 4.08 -6.49
C ARG A 365 19.83 2.71 -6.37
N LEU A 366 20.98 2.62 -5.70
CA LEU A 366 21.70 1.37 -5.45
C LEU A 366 20.82 0.37 -4.68
N GLN A 367 20.28 0.77 -3.52
CA GLN A 367 19.41 -0.09 -2.70
C GLN A 367 18.16 -0.58 -3.46
N ARG A 368 17.57 0.27 -4.31
CA ARG A 368 16.43 -0.12 -5.14
C ARG A 368 16.81 -1.16 -6.18
N GLU A 369 17.96 -1.02 -6.82
CA GLU A 369 18.44 -1.98 -7.81
C GLU A 369 18.85 -3.30 -7.17
N GLN A 370 19.43 -3.28 -5.96
CA GLN A 370 19.71 -4.46 -5.16
C GLN A 370 18.43 -5.23 -4.79
N LEU A 371 17.40 -4.53 -4.30
CA LEU A 371 16.09 -5.15 -4.03
C LEU A 371 15.48 -5.76 -5.30
N ARG A 372 15.52 -5.04 -6.42
CA ARG A 372 15.03 -5.55 -7.71
C ARG A 372 15.81 -6.76 -8.19
N LEU A 373 17.13 -6.79 -7.97
CA LEU A 373 17.98 -7.91 -8.34
C LEU A 373 17.53 -9.17 -7.60
N VAL A 374 17.43 -9.10 -6.27
CA VAL A 374 17.03 -10.24 -5.42
C VAL A 374 15.60 -10.69 -5.74
N LEU A 375 14.67 -9.75 -5.91
CA LEU A 375 13.29 -10.05 -6.29
C LEU A 375 13.14 -10.61 -7.71
N LYS A 376 14.04 -10.29 -8.65
CA LYS A 376 14.04 -10.86 -10.01
C LYS A 376 14.69 -12.23 -10.04
N ALA A 377 15.83 -12.38 -9.35
CA ALA A 377 16.53 -13.64 -9.23
C ALA A 377 15.62 -14.72 -8.61
N SER A 378 14.85 -14.37 -7.58
CA SER A 378 13.88 -15.30 -6.96
C SER A 378 12.75 -15.79 -7.88
N ILE A 379 12.53 -15.17 -9.05
CA ILE A 379 11.51 -15.61 -10.03
C ILE A 379 12.14 -16.44 -11.13
N TYR A 380 13.18 -15.85 -11.72
CA TYR A 380 13.66 -16.22 -13.03
C TYR A 380 15.00 -16.94 -12.96
N GLY A 381 15.54 -17.10 -11.75
CA GLY A 381 16.93 -17.41 -11.52
C GLY A 381 17.85 -16.25 -11.93
N ARG A 382 19.15 -16.51 -11.81
CA ARG A 382 20.22 -15.63 -12.31
C ARG A 382 20.38 -15.80 -13.82
N GLY A 383 20.86 -14.75 -14.49
CA GLY A 383 21.21 -14.82 -15.92
C GLY A 383 20.84 -13.55 -16.69
N ARG A 384 20.43 -13.69 -17.95
CA ARG A 384 20.16 -12.54 -18.86
C ARG A 384 19.19 -11.51 -18.26
N ARG A 385 18.21 -11.95 -17.47
CA ARG A 385 17.19 -11.07 -16.86
C ARG A 385 17.69 -10.29 -15.65
N THR A 386 18.72 -10.75 -14.96
CA THR A 386 19.33 -10.09 -13.79
C THR A 386 20.57 -9.26 -14.17
N LEU A 387 21.22 -9.59 -15.28
CA LEU A 387 22.44 -8.94 -15.80
C LEU A 387 22.33 -7.41 -15.88
N LYS A 388 21.16 -6.88 -16.28
CA LYS A 388 20.93 -5.44 -16.34
C LYS A 388 20.98 -4.78 -14.96
N ASN A 389 20.41 -5.44 -13.95
CA ASN A 389 20.43 -4.96 -12.57
C ASN A 389 21.85 -5.06 -11.99
N GLU A 390 22.57 -6.16 -12.25
CA GLU A 390 23.96 -6.36 -11.81
C GLU A 390 24.90 -5.27 -12.35
N ARG A 391 24.89 -5.04 -13.67
CA ARG A 391 25.68 -3.97 -14.32
C ARG A 391 25.34 -2.59 -13.74
N ARG A 392 24.06 -2.34 -13.46
CA ARG A 392 23.61 -1.07 -12.90
C ARG A 392 24.07 -0.89 -11.45
N ILE A 393 24.07 -1.95 -10.66
CA ILE A 393 24.59 -1.95 -9.29
C ILE A 393 26.07 -1.61 -9.28
N ARG A 394 26.88 -2.27 -10.11
CA ARG A 394 28.33 -2.00 -10.22
C ARG A 394 28.61 -0.53 -10.58
N ARG A 395 27.97 -0.03 -11.64
CA ARG A 395 28.09 1.39 -12.04
C ARG A 395 27.67 2.36 -10.94
N LEU A 396 26.59 2.06 -10.23
CA LEU A 396 26.11 2.91 -9.12
C LEU A 396 27.08 2.88 -7.95
N ARG A 397 27.71 1.74 -7.66
CA ARG A 397 28.74 1.59 -6.63
C ARG A 397 29.99 2.36 -7.00
N GLU A 398 30.51 2.21 -8.21
CA GLU A 398 31.65 2.99 -8.73
C GLU A 398 31.38 4.50 -8.63
N THR A 399 30.24 4.96 -9.14
CA THR A 399 29.88 6.39 -9.10
C THR A 399 29.73 6.90 -7.65
N LEU A 400 29.24 6.06 -6.75
CA LEU A 400 29.13 6.41 -5.33
C LEU A 400 30.50 6.42 -4.65
N GLY A 401 31.38 5.48 -4.99
CA GLY A 401 32.76 5.39 -4.50
C GLY A 401 33.55 6.65 -4.83
N VAL A 402 33.51 7.13 -6.08
CA VAL A 402 34.17 8.39 -6.49
C VAL A 402 33.69 9.61 -5.70
N LEU A 403 32.43 9.62 -5.24
CA LEU A 403 31.91 10.71 -4.40
C LEU A 403 32.26 10.55 -2.91
N MET A 404 32.63 9.34 -2.51
CA MET A 404 33.01 9.00 -1.13
C MET A 404 34.52 9.02 -0.93
N GLU A 405 35.31 9.01 -2.01
CA GLU A 405 36.75 9.23 -1.93
C GLU A 405 37.04 10.57 -1.23
N PRO A 406 37.95 10.58 -0.25
CA PRO A 406 38.41 11.81 0.36
C PRO A 406 38.89 12.75 -0.74
N ARG A 407 38.45 14.02 -0.72
CA ARG A 407 39.08 15.04 -1.55
C ARG A 407 40.50 15.28 -1.02
N VAL A 408 41.44 14.45 -1.45
CA VAL A 408 42.86 14.73 -1.29
C VAL A 408 43.17 15.90 -2.21
N GLY A 409 43.52 17.06 -1.64
CA GLY A 409 44.06 18.19 -2.38
C GLY A 409 43.07 19.30 -2.74
N ARG A 410 42.74 20.14 -1.76
CA ARG A 410 42.91 21.59 -1.93
C ARG A 410 43.72 22.07 -0.74
N LEU A 411 45.04 22.07 -0.88
CA LEU A 411 45.91 22.87 -0.04
C LEU A 411 45.62 24.36 -0.34
N PRO A 412 45.76 25.24 0.67
CA PRO A 412 45.29 26.62 0.66
C PRO A 412 45.83 27.48 -0.49
#